data_AF-A0A963F249-F1
#
_entry.id   AF-A0A963F249-F1
#
_cell.length_a   1.000
_cell.length_b   1.000
_cell.length_c   1.000
_cell.angle_alpha   90.00
_cell.angle_beta   90.00
_cell.angle_gamma   90.00
#
_symmetry.space_group_name_H-M   'P 1'
#
loop_
_entity.id
_entity.type
_entity.pdbx_description
1 polymer ?
#
loop_
_entity_poly.entity_id
_entity_poly.type
_entity_poly.pdbx_seq_one_letter_code
_entity_poly.pdbx_strand_id
1 'polypeptide(L)'
;MKETEKLKKGQGLPLAQVLDGLPYNGDGLIPAISQQHDTGEVLMMAWMNRVALEETLEKGRVCYWSRSRKQLWRKGESSGQVQLLKEMRFDCDGDTILLKVDQTGPACHTGRRSCFYNLVRGNRVEVETAPLIDPAELYGSKPGG
;
A
#
# COMPACT_ATOMS: atom_id res chain seq x y z
N MET A 1 9.70 -8.92 -15.56
CA MET A 1 8.46 -9.73 -15.56
C MET A 1 8.14 -10.45 -16.87
N LYS A 2 8.44 -9.91 -18.06
CA LYS A 2 8.13 -10.58 -19.36
C LYS A 2 8.53 -12.06 -19.47
N GLU A 3 9.56 -12.50 -18.76
CA GLU A 3 9.94 -13.91 -18.68
C GLU A 3 8.81 -14.81 -18.14
N THR A 4 8.02 -14.34 -17.17
CA THR A 4 6.93 -15.10 -16.57
C THR A 4 5.77 -15.35 -17.54
N GLU A 5 5.61 -14.55 -18.60
CA GLU A 5 4.60 -14.75 -19.64
C GLU A 5 4.76 -16.09 -20.38
N LYS A 6 5.99 -16.62 -20.42
CA LYS A 6 6.32 -17.90 -21.08
C LYS A 6 6.26 -19.08 -20.11
N LEU A 7 6.16 -18.82 -18.81
CA LEU A 7 6.13 -19.85 -17.79
C LEU A 7 4.73 -20.49 -17.72
N LYS A 8 4.71 -21.79 -17.44
CA LYS A 8 3.48 -22.53 -17.16
C LYS A 8 3.09 -22.34 -15.70
N LYS A 9 1.80 -22.54 -15.40
CA LYS A 9 1.27 -22.52 -14.03
C LYS A 9 2.13 -23.39 -13.10
N GLY A 10 2.56 -22.83 -11.98
CA GLY A 10 3.39 -23.49 -10.98
C GLY A 10 4.90 -23.34 -11.18
N GLN A 11 5.35 -22.82 -12.32
CA GLN A 11 6.75 -22.41 -12.51
C GLN A 11 6.97 -21.00 -11.97
N GLY A 12 8.20 -20.69 -11.58
CA GLY A 12 8.56 -19.39 -11.01
C GLY A 12 10.03 -19.06 -11.20
N LEU A 13 10.38 -17.82 -10.88
CA LEU A 13 11.74 -17.30 -10.86
C LEU A 13 12.18 -17.07 -9.40
N PRO A 14 13.49 -17.09 -9.10
CA PRO A 14 14.00 -16.66 -7.81
C PRO A 14 13.52 -15.24 -7.47
N LEU A 15 13.01 -15.03 -6.25
CA LEU A 15 12.48 -13.74 -5.83
C LEU A 15 13.51 -12.61 -5.96
N ALA A 16 14.77 -12.83 -5.58
CA ALA A 16 15.83 -11.84 -5.72
C ALA A 16 16.00 -11.36 -7.17
N GLN A 17 16.01 -12.30 -8.13
CA GLN A 17 16.07 -11.98 -9.57
C GLN A 17 14.86 -11.14 -9.98
N VAL A 18 13.66 -11.46 -9.49
CA VAL A 18 12.45 -10.68 -9.78
C VAL A 18 12.58 -9.26 -9.23
N LEU A 19 12.96 -9.09 -7.95
CA LEU A 19 13.07 -7.78 -7.30
C LEU A 19 14.13 -6.88 -7.94
N ASP A 20 15.22 -7.45 -8.44
CA ASP A 20 16.28 -6.74 -9.17
C ASP A 20 15.83 -6.30 -10.56
N GLY A 21 14.92 -7.05 -11.18
CA GLY A 21 14.40 -6.80 -12.53
C GLY A 21 13.11 -5.97 -12.59
N LEU A 22 12.60 -5.46 -11.46
CA LEU A 22 11.40 -4.61 -11.48
C LEU A 22 11.70 -3.24 -12.10
N PRO A 23 10.76 -2.69 -12.91
CA PRO A 23 10.93 -1.39 -13.57
C PRO A 23 10.63 -0.24 -12.61
N TYR A 24 11.51 0.00 -11.64
CA TYR A 24 11.42 1.19 -10.79
C TYR A 24 11.52 2.46 -11.65
N ASN A 25 10.75 3.49 -11.29
CA ASN A 25 10.77 4.78 -11.98
C ASN A 25 12.12 5.52 -11.74
N GLY A 26 12.26 6.73 -12.30
CA GLY A 26 13.49 7.53 -12.17
C GLY A 26 13.92 7.86 -10.73
N ASP A 27 13.02 7.75 -9.76
CA ASP A 27 13.29 7.93 -8.33
C ASP A 27 13.61 6.61 -7.59
N GLY A 28 13.67 5.48 -8.31
CA GLY A 28 13.83 4.15 -7.73
C GLY A 28 12.57 3.63 -7.04
N LEU A 29 11.39 4.07 -7.48
CA LEU A 29 10.11 3.77 -6.86
C LEU A 29 9.15 3.00 -7.78
N ILE A 30 8.32 2.17 -7.17
CA ILE A 30 7.25 1.42 -7.82
C ILE A 30 5.91 1.68 -7.10
N PRO A 31 4.79 1.88 -7.83
CA PRO A 31 3.47 2.00 -7.22
C PRO A 31 3.03 0.68 -6.58
N ALA A 32 2.46 0.79 -5.37
CA ALA A 32 1.89 -0.33 -4.64
C ALA A 32 0.47 0.00 -4.17
N ILE A 33 -0.49 -0.78 -4.64
CA ILE A 33 -1.91 -0.70 -4.25
C ILE A 33 -2.11 -1.68 -3.10
N SER A 34 -2.63 -1.21 -1.97
CA SER A 34 -3.11 -2.11 -0.92
C SER A 34 -4.61 -2.33 -1.02
N GLN A 35 -5.00 -3.59 -0.86
CA GLN A 35 -6.36 -4.06 -0.96
C GLN A 35 -6.65 -4.97 0.22
N GLN A 36 -7.81 -4.79 0.85
CA GLN A 36 -8.26 -5.66 1.93
C GLN A 36 -8.40 -7.10 1.40
N HIS A 37 -7.80 -8.07 2.10
CA HIS A 37 -7.58 -9.41 1.56
C HIS A 37 -8.87 -10.22 1.34
N ASP A 38 -9.87 -10.04 2.19
CA ASP A 38 -11.14 -10.79 2.22
C ASP A 38 -12.25 -10.08 1.43
N THR A 39 -12.39 -8.76 1.57
CA THR A 39 -13.45 -8.00 0.89
C THR A 39 -13.07 -7.54 -0.52
N GLY A 40 -11.77 -7.43 -0.81
CA GLY A 40 -11.30 -6.82 -2.06
C GLY A 40 -11.41 -5.29 -2.10
N GLU A 41 -11.75 -4.63 -0.99
CA GLU A 41 -11.78 -3.16 -0.92
C GLU A 41 -10.38 -2.58 -1.19
N VAL A 42 -10.26 -1.67 -2.16
CA VAL A 42 -9.01 -0.93 -2.39
C VAL A 42 -8.85 0.12 -1.30
N LEU A 43 -7.75 0.05 -0.55
CA LEU A 43 -7.51 0.87 0.64
C LEU A 43 -6.69 2.12 0.31
N MET A 44 -5.56 1.95 -0.38
CA MET A 44 -4.68 3.06 -0.74
C MET A 44 -3.68 2.68 -1.83
N MET A 45 -3.03 3.69 -2.40
CA MET A 45 -1.83 3.54 -3.21
C MET A 45 -0.70 4.33 -2.55
N ALA A 46 0.49 3.75 -2.49
CA ALA A 46 1.72 4.41 -2.06
C ALA A 46 2.91 3.89 -2.87
N TRP A 47 4.08 4.49 -2.64
CA TRP A 47 5.31 4.11 -3.32
C TRP A 47 6.11 3.15 -2.46
N MET A 48 6.80 2.20 -3.10
CA MET A 48 7.82 1.37 -2.47
C MET A 48 9.12 1.51 -3.25
N ASN A 49 10.26 1.47 -2.56
CA ASN A 49 11.55 1.18 -3.19
C ASN A 49 11.92 -0.28 -2.88
N ARG A 50 13.06 -0.75 -3.42
CA ARG A 50 13.53 -2.13 -3.20
C ARG A 50 13.62 -2.50 -1.72
N VAL A 51 14.16 -1.61 -0.88
CA VAL A 51 14.30 -1.84 0.57
C VAL A 51 12.95 -1.96 1.27
N ALA A 52 11.98 -1.12 0.91
CA ALA A 52 10.62 -1.19 1.47
C ALA A 52 9.92 -2.51 1.11
N LEU A 53 10.16 -3.04 -0.10
CA LEU A 53 9.65 -4.34 -0.52
C LEU A 53 10.26 -5.48 0.26
N GLU A 54 11.57 -5.51 0.38
CA GLU A 54 12.30 -6.52 1.16
C GLU A 54 11.83 -6.52 2.61
N GLU A 55 11.75 -5.35 3.24
CA GLU A 55 11.27 -5.24 4.62
C GLU A 55 9.81 -5.72 4.78
N THR A 56 8.95 -5.42 3.80
CA THR A 56 7.55 -5.86 3.82
C THR A 56 7.43 -7.38 3.73
N LEU A 57 8.21 -8.00 2.85
CA LEU A 57 8.23 -9.46 2.67
C LEU A 57 8.84 -10.17 3.87
N GLU A 58 9.91 -9.61 4.46
CA GLU A 58 10.59 -10.18 5.63
C GLU A 58 9.73 -10.09 6.89
N LYS A 59 9.13 -8.93 7.15
CA LYS A 59 8.44 -8.67 8.44
C LYS A 59 6.95 -9.01 8.41
N GLY A 60 6.37 -9.25 7.25
CA GLY A 60 4.93 -9.46 7.09
C GLY A 60 4.08 -8.23 7.44
N ARG A 61 4.68 -7.05 7.58
CA ARG A 61 4.03 -5.77 7.82
C ARG A 61 4.42 -4.79 6.72
N VAL A 62 3.44 -4.11 6.14
CA VAL A 62 3.69 -3.23 5.00
C VAL A 62 4.53 -2.01 5.38
N CYS A 63 5.63 -1.84 4.65
CA CYS A 63 6.53 -0.71 4.68
C CYS A 63 6.50 0.00 3.32
N TYR A 64 6.32 1.31 3.32
CA TYR A 64 6.31 2.15 2.12
C TYR A 64 7.53 3.07 2.10
N TRP A 65 7.75 3.73 0.97
CA TRP A 65 8.68 4.85 0.85
C TRP A 65 7.91 6.18 0.85
N SER A 66 8.20 7.03 1.83
CA SER A 66 7.68 8.40 1.85
C SER A 66 8.50 9.27 0.93
N ARG A 67 7.93 9.72 -0.19
CA ARG A 67 8.60 10.64 -1.13
C ARG A 67 8.97 11.98 -0.51
N SER A 68 8.11 12.52 0.35
CA SER A 68 8.32 13.81 1.01
C SER A 68 9.40 13.74 2.09
N ARG A 69 9.42 12.66 2.88
CA ARG A 69 10.40 12.46 3.96
C ARG A 69 11.68 11.77 3.49
N LYS A 70 11.69 11.21 2.27
CA LYS A 70 12.77 10.40 1.69
C LYS A 70 13.25 9.30 2.64
N GLN A 71 12.30 8.58 3.23
CA GLN A 71 12.58 7.51 4.18
C GLN A 71 11.52 6.40 4.12
N LEU A 72 11.87 5.25 4.70
CA LEU A 72 10.94 4.17 4.96
C LEU A 72 9.84 4.62 5.94
N TRP A 73 8.61 4.19 5.68
CA TRP A 73 7.43 4.47 6.47
C TRP A 73 6.65 3.19 6.71
N ARG A 74 6.62 2.71 7.95
CA ARG A 74 5.87 1.50 8.31
C ARG A 74 4.43 1.89 8.53
N LYS A 75 3.50 1.31 7.76
CA LYS A 75 2.09 1.70 7.86
C LYS A 75 1.59 1.48 9.29
N GLY A 76 1.01 2.54 9.86
CA GLY A 76 0.51 2.56 11.24
C GLY A 76 1.58 2.75 12.32
N GLU A 77 2.82 3.13 12.01
CA GLU A 77 3.86 3.35 13.03
C GLU A 77 3.48 4.42 14.06
N SER A 78 2.74 5.45 13.66
CA SER A 78 2.27 6.50 14.57
C SER A 78 0.84 6.28 15.09
N SER A 79 -0.05 5.73 14.25
CA SER A 79 -1.49 5.62 14.57
C SER A 79 -1.92 4.26 15.13
N GLY A 80 -1.03 3.26 15.13
CA GLY A 80 -1.38 1.86 15.44
C GLY A 80 -2.18 1.14 14.34
N GLN A 81 -2.58 1.83 13.27
CA GLN A 81 -3.41 1.26 12.18
C GLN A 81 -2.54 0.62 11.10
N VAL A 82 -2.17 -0.64 11.33
CA VAL A 82 -1.18 -1.39 10.55
C VAL A 82 -1.81 -2.12 9.37
N GLN A 83 -0.96 -2.57 8.45
CA GLN A 83 -1.33 -3.48 7.36
C GLN A 83 -0.45 -4.72 7.47
N LEU A 84 -1.08 -5.86 7.74
CA LEU A 84 -0.41 -7.16 7.76
C LEU A 84 -0.48 -7.77 6.37
N LEU A 85 0.67 -8.09 5.78
CA LEU A 85 0.74 -8.67 4.44
C LEU A 85 0.16 -10.09 4.46
N LYS A 86 -0.78 -10.37 3.56
CA LYS A 86 -1.31 -11.73 3.31
C LYS A 86 -0.82 -12.28 1.97
N GLU A 87 -0.71 -11.41 0.97
CA GLU A 87 -0.24 -11.77 -0.37
C GLU A 87 0.38 -10.55 -1.05
N MET A 88 1.43 -10.76 -1.85
CA MET A 88 2.00 -9.75 -2.75
C MET A 88 1.94 -10.28 -4.18
N ARG A 89 1.47 -9.45 -5.11
CA ARG A 89 1.43 -9.75 -6.54
C ARG A 89 2.09 -8.63 -7.32
N PHE A 90 2.73 -9.00 -8.41
CA PHE A 90 3.15 -8.10 -9.47
C PHE A 90 2.14 -8.21 -10.61
N ASP A 91 1.89 -7.11 -11.32
CA ASP A 91 1.14 -7.16 -12.56
C ASP A 91 1.96 -7.76 -13.72
N CYS A 92 1.42 -7.72 -14.94
CA CYS A 92 1.97 -8.49 -16.06
C CYS A 92 3.36 -8.02 -16.50
N ASP A 93 3.64 -6.73 -16.49
CA ASP A 93 4.95 -6.15 -16.81
C ASP A 93 5.76 -5.78 -15.55
N GLY A 94 5.15 -5.86 -14.37
CA GLY A 94 5.79 -5.73 -13.07
C GLY A 94 5.97 -4.30 -12.62
N ASP A 95 5.34 -3.34 -13.28
CA ASP A 95 5.44 -1.92 -12.92
C ASP A 95 4.51 -1.53 -11.77
N THR A 96 3.60 -2.43 -11.36
CA THR A 96 2.68 -2.19 -10.26
C THR A 96 2.55 -3.40 -9.34
N ILE A 97 2.47 -3.11 -8.04
CA ILE A 97 2.34 -4.11 -6.99
C ILE A 97 0.93 -4.08 -6.41
N LEU A 98 0.32 -5.26 -6.25
CA LEU A 98 -0.90 -5.44 -5.47
C LEU A 98 -0.56 -6.15 -4.15
N LEU A 99 -0.79 -5.45 -3.04
CA LEU A 99 -0.67 -5.97 -1.68
C LEU A 99 -2.07 -6.37 -1.18
N LYS A 100 -2.30 -7.67 -0.98
CA LYS A 100 -3.44 -8.12 -0.18
C LYS A 100 -3.06 -8.02 1.28
N VAL A 101 -3.80 -7.21 2.02
CA VAL A 101 -3.48 -6.89 3.42
C VAL A 101 -4.68 -7.12 4.32
N ASP A 102 -4.38 -7.44 5.57
CA ASP A 102 -5.32 -7.31 6.68
C ASP A 102 -5.08 -5.95 7.35
N GLN A 103 -5.99 -5.01 7.13
CA GLN A 103 -5.91 -3.64 7.64
C GLN A 103 -6.60 -3.54 9.00
N THR A 104 -5.85 -3.16 10.03
CA THR A 104 -6.42 -2.81 11.33
C THR A 104 -6.92 -1.36 11.31
N GLY A 105 -8.17 -1.14 11.71
CA GLY A 105 -8.81 0.18 11.71
C GLY A 105 -8.74 0.93 10.37
N PRO A 106 -8.66 2.28 10.37
CA PRO A 106 -8.64 3.06 9.12
C PRO A 106 -7.28 3.03 8.40
N ALA A 107 -7.31 2.85 7.07
CA ALA A 107 -6.10 2.98 6.26
C ALA A 107 -5.70 4.44 6.06
N CYS A 108 -6.69 5.34 5.97
CA CYS A 108 -6.50 6.75 5.68
C CYS A 108 -6.22 7.56 6.95
N HIS A 109 -5.32 8.55 6.85
CA HIS A 109 -5.05 9.50 7.93
C HIS A 109 -6.25 10.39 8.28
N THR A 110 -7.27 10.44 7.42
CA THR A 110 -8.54 11.13 7.71
C THR A 110 -9.50 10.29 8.56
N GLY A 111 -9.03 9.16 9.09
CA GLY A 111 -9.85 8.28 9.92
C GLY A 111 -10.77 7.36 9.13
N ARG A 112 -10.72 7.40 7.80
CA ARG A 112 -11.56 6.59 6.91
C ARG A 112 -10.93 5.25 6.57
N ARG A 113 -11.79 4.30 6.22
CA ARG A 113 -11.38 2.95 5.83
C ARG A 113 -10.44 2.95 4.62
N SER A 114 -10.82 3.66 3.57
CA SER A 114 -10.06 3.81 2.32
C SER A 114 -9.68 5.27 2.07
N CYS A 115 -8.55 5.49 1.39
CA CYS A 115 -8.16 6.79 0.85
C CYS A 115 -9.08 7.25 -0.29
N PHE A 116 -9.79 6.32 -0.94
CA PHE A 116 -10.65 6.58 -2.11
C PHE A 116 -12.09 6.93 -1.71
N TYR A 117 -12.25 7.87 -0.79
CA TYR A 117 -13.57 8.29 -0.27
C TYR A 117 -14.20 9.47 -1.03
N ASN A 118 -13.46 10.10 -1.93
CA ASN A 118 -13.97 11.17 -2.79
C ASN A 118 -14.58 10.54 -4.06
N LEU A 119 -15.90 10.54 -4.15
CA LEU A 119 -16.65 9.95 -5.25
C LEU A 119 -17.01 11.00 -6.29
N VAL A 120 -16.74 10.72 -7.56
CA VAL A 120 -17.20 11.56 -8.67
C VAL A 120 -18.65 11.19 -9.02
N ARG A 121 -19.59 12.12 -8.85
CA ARG A 121 -21.00 11.98 -9.28
C ARG A 121 -21.36 13.09 -10.26
N GLY A 122 -21.50 12.74 -11.54
CA GLY A 122 -21.76 13.72 -12.59
C GLY A 122 -20.67 14.78 -12.67
N ASN A 123 -21.02 16.05 -12.42
CA ASN A 123 -20.10 17.19 -12.39
C ASN A 123 -19.64 17.59 -10.98
N ARG A 124 -19.81 16.73 -9.97
CA ARG A 124 -19.45 17.01 -8.57
C ARG A 124 -18.55 15.92 -8.01
N VAL A 125 -17.79 16.28 -6.98
CA VAL A 125 -17.07 15.34 -6.10
C VAL A 125 -17.75 15.37 -4.74
N GLU A 126 -18.16 14.21 -4.25
CA GLU A 126 -18.87 14.01 -2.99
C GLU A 126 -18.02 13.16 -2.04
N VAL A 127 -18.08 13.46 -0.75
CA VAL A 127 -17.47 12.61 0.28
C VAL A 127 -18.42 11.45 0.55
N GLU A 128 -18.06 10.26 0.09
CA GLU A 128 -18.94 9.08 0.14
C GLU A 128 -18.97 8.43 1.53
N THR A 129 -17.87 8.51 2.29
CA THR A 129 -17.75 7.81 3.59
C THR A 129 -17.41 8.76 4.73
N ALA A 130 -17.95 8.48 5.90
CA ALA A 130 -17.58 9.14 7.15
C ALA A 130 -16.29 8.52 7.74
N PRO A 131 -15.51 9.28 8.55
CA PRO A 131 -14.43 8.70 9.35
C PRO A 131 -14.95 7.60 10.27
N LEU A 132 -14.19 6.52 10.42
CA LEU A 132 -14.41 5.47 11.42
C LEU A 132 -13.90 5.90 12.80
N ILE A 133 -12.83 6.70 12.82
CA ILE A 133 -12.18 7.23 14.02
C ILE A 133 -11.83 8.69 13.71
N ASP A 134 -11.96 9.60 14.68
CA ASP A 134 -11.53 10.99 14.48
C ASP A 134 -10.00 11.05 14.26
N PRO A 135 -9.48 11.77 13.25
CA PRO A 135 -8.05 12.01 13.09
C PRO A 135 -7.34 12.53 14.35
N ALA A 136 -8.03 13.37 15.14
CA ALA A 136 -7.53 13.88 16.41
C ALA A 136 -7.27 12.76 17.43
N GLU A 137 -8.10 11.73 17.45
CA GLU A 137 -7.93 10.56 18.31
C GLU A 137 -6.80 9.66 17.79
N LEU A 138 -6.65 9.52 16.46
CA LEU A 138 -5.62 8.67 15.84
C LEU A 138 -4.19 9.15 16.06
N TYR A 139 -3.99 10.46 16.06
CA TYR A 139 -2.64 11.06 16.11
C TYR A 139 -2.38 11.81 17.41
N GLY A 140 -3.37 11.87 18.29
CA GLY A 140 -3.33 12.65 19.52
C GLY A 140 -3.29 14.13 19.21
N SER A 141 -4.44 14.79 19.19
CA SER A 141 -4.44 16.22 19.46
C SER A 141 -3.86 16.41 20.86
N LYS A 142 -2.71 17.11 20.98
CA LYS A 142 -2.48 17.87 22.21
C LYS A 142 -3.74 18.71 22.43
N PRO A 143 -4.33 18.74 23.63
CA PRO A 143 -5.39 19.69 23.91
C PRO A 143 -4.88 21.08 23.51
N GLY A 144 -5.68 21.83 22.75
CA GLY A 144 -5.33 23.18 22.32
C GLY A 144 -4.86 24.02 23.51
N GLY A 145 -3.76 24.73 23.31
CA GLY A 145 -3.37 25.86 24.16
C GLY A 145 -4.21 27.09 23.87
#